data_AF-H6QQ38-F1
#
_entry.id   AF-H6QQ38-F1
#
_cell.length_a   1.000
_cell.length_b   1.000
_cell.length_c   1.000
_cell.angle_alpha   90.00
_cell.angle_beta   90.00
_cell.angle_gamma   90.00
#
_symmetry.space_group_name_H-M   'P 1'
#
loop_
_entity.id
_entity.type
_entity.pdbx_description
1 polymer ?
#
loop_
_entity_poly.entity_id
_entity_poly.type
_entity_poly.pdbx_seq_one_letter_code
_entity_poly.pdbx_strand_id
1 'polypeptide(L)'
;MNIDFNEDLDFDAHLQVVLQTQRMPFSNGFNQRMTVINSTNLLFSFLRRREDKEPPVHGGSRPGRMPNLPRDFEAGYDRLFRDYFAENPVYPDHIFRRQFWMRWSLFLCITEDVQEHNDYFLQKADTLGKPGLRPLQRIASAV
;
A
#
# COMPACT_ATOMS: atom_id res chain seq x y z
N MET A 1 11.28 -13.76 -18.20
CA MET A 1 12.01 -14.58 -17.21
C MET A 1 13.48 -14.40 -17.50
N ASN A 2 14.17 -13.63 -16.66
CA ASN A 2 15.61 -13.63 -16.44
C ASN A 2 15.80 -12.70 -15.24
N ILE A 3 15.86 -13.33 -14.07
CA ILE A 3 16.17 -12.68 -12.79
C ILE A 3 17.68 -12.77 -12.68
N ASP A 4 18.35 -11.62 -12.70
CA ASP A 4 19.78 -11.52 -12.46
C ASP A 4 20.06 -11.87 -10.99
N PHE A 5 20.52 -13.11 -10.77
CA PHE A 5 21.09 -13.57 -9.51
C PHE A 5 22.48 -12.95 -9.32
N ASN A 6 22.55 -11.68 -8.89
CA ASN A 6 23.81 -11.04 -8.50
C ASN A 6 23.64 -9.97 -7.39
N GLU A 7 22.64 -10.11 -6.51
CA GLU A 7 22.51 -9.25 -5.31
C GLU A 7 22.87 -9.97 -3.99
N ASP A 8 23.08 -11.29 -4.01
CA ASP A 8 23.30 -12.08 -2.78
C ASP A 8 24.76 -12.06 -2.26
N LEU A 9 25.71 -11.49 -3.01
CA LEU A 9 27.13 -11.45 -2.62
C LEU A 9 27.50 -10.28 -1.70
N ASP A 10 26.67 -9.23 -1.61
CA ASP A 10 26.98 -8.03 -0.82
C ASP A 10 26.38 -8.10 0.60
N PHE A 11 25.25 -8.80 0.75
CA PHE A 11 24.58 -8.96 2.05
C PHE A 11 25.38 -9.85 3.01
N ASP A 12 26.01 -10.90 2.48
CA ASP A 12 26.79 -11.87 3.27
C ASP A 12 28.12 -11.27 3.76
N ALA A 13 28.74 -10.41 2.94
CA ALA A 13 29.89 -9.61 3.34
C ALA A 13 29.52 -8.60 4.45
N HIS A 14 28.36 -7.97 4.34
CA HIS A 14 27.85 -7.03 5.34
C HIS A 14 27.53 -7.72 6.69
N LEU A 15 26.93 -8.91 6.67
CA LEU A 15 26.67 -9.69 7.87
C LEU A 15 27.95 -10.22 8.53
N GLN A 16 28.97 -10.56 7.74
CA GLN A 16 30.29 -10.93 8.26
C GLN A 16 30.97 -9.77 9.00
N VAL A 17 30.88 -8.54 8.48
CA VAL A 17 31.41 -7.34 9.16
C VAL A 17 30.67 -7.07 10.48
N VAL A 18 29.36 -7.28 10.52
CA VAL A 18 28.53 -7.11 11.72
C VAL A 18 28.90 -8.15 12.79
N LEU A 19 29.03 -9.42 12.42
CA LEU A 19 29.38 -10.50 13.34
C LEU A 19 30.83 -10.42 13.83
N GLN A 20 31.77 -9.94 13.01
CA GLN A 20 33.14 -9.66 13.43
C GLN A 20 33.21 -8.51 14.44
N THR A 21 32.36 -7.50 14.30
CA THR A 21 32.35 -6.33 15.19
C THR A 21 31.74 -6.66 16.55
N GLN A 22 30.77 -7.58 16.63
CA GLN A 22 30.15 -8.01 17.90
C GLN A 22 31.03 -8.94 18.76
N ARG A 23 32.19 -9.39 18.26
CA ARG A 23 33.12 -10.31 18.96
C ARG A 23 34.29 -9.63 19.68
N MET A 24 34.39 -8.29 19.69
CA MET A 24 35.50 -7.58 20.34
C MET A 24 35.20 -7.27 21.81
N PRO A 25 36.10 -7.59 22.77
CA PRO A 25 35.87 -7.32 24.18
C PRO A 25 35.85 -5.80 24.47
N PHE A 26 34.77 -5.33 25.08
CA PHE A 26 34.60 -3.96 25.52
C PHE A 26 35.56 -3.63 26.66
N SER A 27 36.66 -2.93 26.36
CA SER A 27 37.56 -2.43 27.42
C SER A 27 38.22 -1.07 27.16
N ASN A 28 38.05 -0.44 25.98
CA ASN A 28 38.68 0.86 25.70
C ASN A 28 37.72 1.85 25.00
N GLY A 29 37.67 3.08 25.52
CA GLY A 29 36.75 4.16 25.07
C GLY A 29 36.91 4.59 23.60
N PHE A 30 38.05 4.30 22.97
CA PHE A 30 38.25 4.49 21.53
C PHE A 30 37.35 3.56 20.69
N ASN A 31 37.21 2.30 21.10
CA ASN A 31 36.40 1.32 20.39
C ASN A 31 34.91 1.65 20.55
N GLN A 32 34.50 2.14 21.72
CA GLN A 32 33.12 2.59 21.97
C GLN A 32 32.73 3.76 21.07
N ARG A 33 33.62 4.76 20.91
CA ARG A 33 33.37 5.91 20.02
C ARG A 33 33.22 5.48 18.56
N MET A 34 34.00 4.49 18.12
CA MET A 34 33.91 3.96 16.76
C MET A 34 32.62 3.15 16.52
N THR A 35 32.16 2.37 17.52
CA THR A 35 30.87 1.65 17.46
C THR A 35 29.68 2.61 17.39
N VAL A 36 29.72 3.70 18.17
CA VAL A 36 28.68 4.74 18.12
C VAL A 36 28.66 5.41 16.74
N ILE A 37 29.82 5.79 16.20
CA ILE A 37 29.91 6.43 14.87
C ILE A 37 29.37 5.51 13.77
N ASN A 38 29.80 4.24 13.76
CA ASN A 38 29.37 3.28 12.74
C ASN A 38 27.88 2.97 12.81
N SER A 39 27.31 2.83 14.02
CA SER A 39 25.86 2.63 14.19
C SER A 39 25.04 3.88 13.84
N THR A 40 25.55 5.09 14.11
CA THR A 40 24.87 6.34 13.69
C THR A 40 24.87 6.53 12.18
N ASN A 41 25.96 6.17 11.49
CA ASN A 41 26.01 6.24 10.03
C ASN A 41 25.07 5.21 9.37
N LEU A 42 24.95 4.02 9.97
CA LEU A 42 23.98 2.99 9.58
C LEU A 42 22.54 3.43 9.82
N LEU A 43 22.25 4.03 10.98
CA LEU A 43 20.91 4.56 11.28
C LEU A 43 20.56 5.70 10.32
N PHE A 44 21.50 6.60 10.03
CA PHE A 44 21.29 7.70 9.09
C PHE A 44 21.05 7.20 7.65
N SER A 45 21.80 6.19 7.18
CA SER A 45 21.56 5.60 5.86
C SER A 45 20.25 4.80 5.79
N PHE A 46 19.87 4.14 6.88
CA PHE A 46 18.59 3.42 6.98
C PHE A 46 17.39 4.36 7.03
N LEU A 47 17.49 5.47 7.77
CA LEU A 47 16.46 6.52 7.82
C LEU A 47 16.33 7.24 6.48
N ARG A 48 17.45 7.55 5.82
CA ARG A 48 17.46 8.18 4.48
C ARG A 48 16.82 7.31 3.40
N ARG A 49 16.98 5.99 3.48
CA ARG A 49 16.32 5.03 2.56
C ARG A 49 14.78 5.07 2.62
N ARG A 50 14.18 5.59 3.71
CA ARG A 50 12.71 5.74 3.82
C ARG A 50 12.17 6.99 3.13
N GLU A 51 12.99 8.03 2.93
CA GLU A 51 12.55 9.32 2.37
C GLU A 51 12.90 9.51 0.88
N ASP A 52 13.86 8.76 0.32
CA ASP A 52 14.41 9.01 -1.03
C ASP A 52 13.62 8.37 -2.21
N LYS A 53 12.32 8.09 -2.08
CA LYS A 53 11.49 7.84 -3.28
C LYS A 53 10.98 9.18 -3.81
N GLU A 54 11.73 9.77 -4.73
CA GLU A 54 11.26 10.89 -5.55
C GLU A 54 9.83 10.59 -6.04
N PRO A 55 8.84 11.45 -5.74
CA PRO A 55 7.47 11.19 -6.12
C PRO A 55 7.38 11.11 -7.64
N PRO A 56 6.57 10.20 -8.22
CA PRO A 56 6.42 10.13 -9.67
C PRO A 56 5.97 11.49 -10.20
N VAL A 57 6.59 11.96 -11.29
CA VAL A 57 6.16 13.18 -11.97
C VAL A 57 4.83 12.89 -12.67
N HIS A 58 3.72 13.19 -11.99
CA HIS A 58 2.38 13.04 -12.56
C HIS A 58 2.07 14.26 -13.43
N GLY A 59 1.93 14.05 -14.74
CA GLY A 59 1.45 15.09 -15.64
C GLY A 59 0.00 15.45 -15.32
N GLY A 60 -0.26 16.70 -14.95
CA GLY A 60 -1.60 17.20 -14.66
C GLY A 60 -2.52 17.26 -15.90
N SER A 61 -3.73 17.78 -15.71
CA SER A 61 -4.66 18.05 -16.80
C SER A 61 -4.00 18.95 -17.85
N ARG A 62 -3.96 18.49 -19.11
CA ARG A 62 -3.42 19.28 -20.22
C ARG A 62 -4.49 20.26 -20.71
N PRO A 63 -4.13 21.53 -20.99
CA PRO A 63 -5.06 22.48 -21.58
C PRO A 63 -5.62 21.93 -22.90
N GLY A 64 -6.93 22.11 -23.12
CA GLY A 64 -7.65 21.58 -24.29
C GLY A 64 -8.32 20.21 -24.11
N ARG A 65 -8.15 19.54 -22.96
CA ARG A 65 -8.96 18.36 -22.58
C ARG A 65 -10.38 18.79 -22.19
N MET A 66 -11.38 18.01 -22.60
CA MET A 66 -12.75 18.18 -22.11
C MET A 66 -12.81 17.96 -20.59
N PRO A 67 -13.69 18.67 -19.87
CA PRO A 67 -13.85 18.49 -18.44
C PRO A 67 -14.34 17.07 -18.10
N ASN A 68 -14.02 16.60 -16.90
CA ASN A 68 -14.57 15.34 -16.39
C ASN A 68 -16.10 15.43 -16.29
N LEU A 69 -16.79 14.44 -16.86
CA LEU A 69 -18.23 14.30 -16.73
C LEU A 69 -18.59 13.93 -15.29
N PRO A 70 -19.66 14.50 -14.69
CA PRO A 70 -20.15 14.07 -13.38
C PRO A 70 -20.72 12.65 -13.48
N ARG A 71 -20.05 11.68 -12.86
CA ARG A 71 -20.43 10.26 -12.89
C ARG A 71 -21.22 9.77 -11.67
N ASP A 72 -21.62 10.68 -10.78
CA ASP A 72 -22.38 10.43 -9.54
C ASP A 72 -21.97 9.13 -8.83
N PHE A 73 -20.77 9.16 -8.23
CA PHE A 73 -20.17 8.01 -7.57
C PHE A 73 -21.01 7.49 -6.40
N GLU A 74 -21.71 8.38 -5.70
CA GLU A 74 -22.56 8.02 -4.56
C GLU A 74 -23.78 7.24 -5.03
N ALA A 75 -24.49 7.71 -6.07
CA ALA A 75 -25.58 6.95 -6.66
C ALA A 75 -25.12 5.60 -7.25
N GLY A 76 -23.87 5.51 -7.70
CA GLY A 76 -23.25 4.25 -8.07
C GLY A 76 -23.11 3.28 -6.90
N TYR A 77 -22.70 3.78 -5.73
CA TYR A 77 -22.55 2.98 -4.51
C TYR A 77 -23.90 2.53 -3.98
N ASP A 78 -24.88 3.43 -3.91
CA ASP A 78 -26.21 3.11 -3.39
C ASP A 78 -26.87 1.98 -4.18
N ARG A 79 -26.72 2.00 -5.51
CA ARG A 79 -27.19 0.90 -6.37
C ARG A 79 -26.46 -0.41 -6.06
N LEU A 80 -25.14 -0.40 -6.05
CA LEU A 80 -24.34 -1.58 -5.74
C LEU A 80 -24.67 -2.17 -4.36
N PHE A 81 -24.86 -1.30 -3.36
CA PHE A 81 -25.23 -1.69 -2.01
C PHE A 81 -26.64 -2.27 -1.95
N ARG A 82 -27.62 -1.61 -2.57
CA ARG A 82 -29.00 -2.09 -2.64
C ARG A 82 -29.14 -3.43 -3.36
N ASP A 83 -28.34 -3.64 -4.39
CA ASP A 83 -28.43 -4.82 -5.25
C ASP A 83 -27.94 -6.09 -4.52
N TYR A 84 -26.91 -5.98 -3.67
CA TYR A 84 -26.23 -7.14 -3.10
C TYR A 84 -26.10 -7.15 -1.57
N PHE A 85 -26.07 -6.00 -0.91
CA PHE A 85 -25.69 -5.91 0.51
C PHE A 85 -26.81 -5.43 1.43
N ALA A 86 -27.93 -4.94 0.88
CA ALA A 86 -29.09 -4.55 1.68
C ALA A 86 -29.74 -5.77 2.37
N GLU A 87 -30.55 -5.50 3.40
CA GLU A 87 -31.30 -6.53 4.14
C GLU A 87 -32.20 -7.36 3.22
N ASN A 88 -32.81 -6.71 2.21
CA ASN A 88 -33.58 -7.34 1.14
C ASN A 88 -32.90 -7.02 -0.21
N PRO A 89 -31.86 -7.77 -0.59
CA PRO A 89 -31.08 -7.48 -1.79
C PRO A 89 -31.88 -7.84 -3.05
N VAL A 90 -31.66 -7.08 -4.13
CA VAL A 90 -32.32 -7.33 -5.43
C VAL A 90 -31.85 -8.67 -6.00
N TYR A 91 -30.57 -8.99 -5.84
CA TYR A 91 -29.98 -10.24 -6.31
C TYR A 91 -29.67 -11.19 -5.16
N PRO A 92 -30.02 -12.48 -5.28
CA PRO A 92 -29.71 -13.49 -4.28
C PRO A 92 -28.22 -13.90 -4.30
N ASP A 93 -27.74 -14.52 -3.21
CA ASP A 93 -26.33 -14.90 -2.99
C ASP A 93 -25.70 -15.70 -4.16
N HIS A 94 -26.46 -16.57 -4.82
CA HIS A 94 -25.94 -17.36 -5.94
C HIS A 94 -25.56 -16.51 -7.16
N ILE A 95 -26.25 -15.38 -7.39
CA ILE A 95 -25.90 -14.44 -8.45
C ILE A 95 -24.63 -13.69 -8.10
N PHE A 96 -24.50 -13.26 -6.85
CA PHE A 96 -23.27 -12.62 -6.39
C PHE A 96 -22.06 -13.55 -6.51
N ARG A 97 -22.18 -14.80 -6.08
CA ARG A 97 -21.11 -15.79 -6.26
C ARG A 97 -20.74 -15.98 -7.72
N ARG A 98 -21.70 -15.91 -8.64
CA ARG A 98 -21.40 -15.98 -10.08
C ARG A 98 -20.65 -14.73 -10.58
N GLN A 99 -20.94 -13.57 -10.01
CA GLN A 99 -20.36 -12.28 -10.42
C GLN A 99 -18.96 -12.04 -9.84
N PHE A 100 -18.78 -12.29 -8.54
CA PHE A 100 -17.54 -11.99 -7.80
C PHE A 100 -16.75 -13.25 -7.44
N TRP A 101 -17.26 -14.44 -7.81
CA TRP A 101 -16.63 -15.76 -7.55
C TRP A 101 -16.36 -16.08 -6.07
N MET A 102 -16.98 -15.33 -5.15
CA MET A 102 -16.85 -15.50 -3.71
C MET A 102 -18.18 -15.24 -2.99
N ARG A 103 -18.24 -15.57 -1.70
CA ARG A 103 -19.41 -15.31 -0.84
C ARG A 103 -19.44 -13.85 -0.36
N TRP A 104 -20.62 -13.31 -0.06
CA TRP A 104 -20.78 -11.97 0.54
C TRP A 104 -19.92 -11.74 1.77
N SER A 105 -19.92 -12.69 2.70
CA SER A 105 -19.15 -12.57 3.95
C SER A 105 -17.65 -12.47 3.71
N LEU A 106 -17.11 -13.18 2.71
CA LEU A 106 -15.69 -13.12 2.38
C LEU A 106 -15.34 -11.79 1.72
N PHE A 107 -16.20 -11.31 0.82
CA PHE A 107 -16.02 -10.01 0.18
C PHE A 107 -15.98 -8.87 1.22
N LEU A 108 -16.87 -8.89 2.21
CA LEU A 108 -16.88 -7.89 3.29
C LEU A 108 -15.63 -8.00 4.17
N CYS A 109 -15.22 -9.21 4.55
CA CYS A 109 -13.99 -9.43 5.30
C CYS A 109 -12.75 -8.89 4.57
N ILE A 110 -12.62 -9.16 3.27
CA ILE A 110 -11.56 -8.59 2.42
C ILE A 110 -11.67 -7.07 2.38
N THR A 111 -12.89 -6.53 2.32
CA THR A 111 -13.11 -5.08 2.28
C THR A 111 -12.65 -4.39 3.55
N GLU A 112 -12.93 -4.97 4.71
CA GLU A 112 -12.46 -4.48 6.01
C GLU A 112 -10.93 -4.60 6.11
N ASP A 113 -10.38 -5.79 5.85
CA ASP A 113 -8.95 -6.07 5.94
C ASP A 113 -8.11 -5.17 5.01
N VAL A 114 -8.55 -4.99 3.77
CA VAL A 114 -7.85 -4.15 2.79
C VAL A 114 -7.91 -2.66 3.18
N GLN A 115 -9.01 -2.20 3.79
CA GLN A 115 -9.11 -0.83 4.29
C GLN A 115 -8.16 -0.58 5.45
N GLU A 116 -7.96 -1.56 6.34
CA GLU A 116 -7.04 -1.45 7.47
C GLU A 116 -5.58 -1.42 7.02
N HIS A 117 -5.23 -2.19 5.99
CA HIS A 117 -3.85 -2.32 5.53
C HIS A 117 -3.44 -1.28 4.48
N ASN A 118 -4.40 -0.72 3.73
CA ASN A 118 -4.10 0.15 2.60
C ASN A 118 -5.03 1.36 2.48
N ASP A 119 -4.45 2.52 2.80
CA ASP A 119 -4.97 3.87 2.61
C ASP A 119 -5.60 4.18 1.24
N TYR A 120 -5.19 3.48 0.18
CA TYR A 120 -5.77 3.66 -1.15
C TYR A 120 -7.25 3.26 -1.19
N PHE A 121 -7.69 2.30 -0.38
CA PHE A 121 -9.07 1.83 -0.40
C PHE A 121 -9.99 2.64 0.51
N LEU A 122 -9.45 3.47 1.40
CA LEU A 122 -10.23 4.41 2.18
C LEU A 122 -10.89 5.47 1.29
N GLN A 123 -12.12 5.85 1.62
CA GLN A 123 -12.78 6.96 0.94
C GLN A 123 -12.13 8.28 1.36
N LYS A 124 -11.44 8.93 0.43
CA LYS A 124 -10.80 10.24 0.63
C LYS A 124 -11.56 11.31 -0.13
N ALA A 125 -11.55 12.52 0.42
CA ALA A 125 -12.00 13.70 -0.30
C ALA A 125 -10.91 14.15 -1.28
N ASP A 126 -11.31 14.53 -2.48
CA ASP A 126 -10.42 15.16 -3.46
C ASP A 126 -9.98 16.54 -2.97
N THR A 127 -9.05 17.19 -3.68
CA THR A 127 -8.57 18.55 -3.36
C THR A 127 -9.68 19.61 -3.34
N LEU A 128 -10.82 19.32 -3.97
CA LEU A 128 -12.03 20.15 -3.98
C LEU A 128 -13.04 19.77 -2.88
N GLY A 129 -12.68 18.87 -1.96
CA GLY A 129 -13.55 18.41 -0.87
C GLY A 129 -14.62 17.40 -1.29
N LYS A 130 -14.64 16.93 -2.54
CA LYS A 130 -15.63 15.96 -3.01
C LYS A 130 -15.24 14.55 -2.59
N PRO A 131 -16.16 13.75 -2.01
CA PRO A 131 -15.84 12.37 -1.66
C PRO A 131 -15.60 11.55 -2.92
N GLY A 132 -14.49 10.79 -2.94
CA GLY A 132 -14.18 9.85 -4.00
C GLY A 132 -14.97 8.54 -3.89
N LEU A 133 -14.57 7.56 -4.72
CA LEU A 133 -15.14 6.20 -4.72
C LEU A 133 -14.98 5.54 -3.35
N ARG A 134 -16.06 4.86 -2.92
CA ARG A 134 -16.08 4.07 -1.68
C ARG A 134 -15.26 2.78 -1.81
N PRO A 135 -14.69 2.26 -0.71
CA PRO A 135 -13.87 1.03 -0.72
C PRO A 135 -14.54 -0.13 -1.45
N LEU A 136 -15.83 -0.35 -1.15
CA LEU A 136 -16.63 -1.42 -1.74
C LEU A 136 -16.69 -1.32 -3.28
N GLN A 137 -16.80 -0.12 -3.85
CA GLN A 137 -16.77 0.08 -5.30
C GLN A 137 -15.39 -0.17 -5.90
N ARG A 138 -14.33 0.25 -5.20
CA ARG A 138 -12.94 0.05 -5.64
C ARG A 138 -12.59 -1.45 -5.69
N ILE A 139 -12.98 -2.19 -4.65
CA ILE A 139 -12.73 -3.63 -4.56
C ILE A 139 -13.59 -4.39 -5.56
N ALA A 140 -14.87 -4.03 -5.70
CA ALA A 140 -15.75 -4.64 -6.70
C ALA A 140 -15.24 -4.45 -8.14
N SER A 141 -14.49 -3.39 -8.41
CA SER A 141 -13.86 -3.14 -9.71
C SER A 141 -12.52 -3.86 -9.89
N ALA A 142 -11.93 -4.38 -8.82
CA ALA A 142 -10.63 -5.07 -8.81
C ALA A 142 -10.76 -6.60 -8.86
N VAL A 143 -11.95 -7.13 -8.54
CA VAL A 143 -12.33 -8.54 -8.70
C VAL A 143 -12.76 -8.79 -10.14
#